data_AF-A0A9D9L1Z4-F1
#
_entry.id   AF-A0A9D9L1Z4-F1
#
_cell.length_a   1.000
_cell.length_b   1.000
_cell.length_c   1.000
_cell.angle_alpha   90.00
_cell.angle_beta   90.00
_cell.angle_gamma   90.00
#
_symmetry.space_group_name_H-M   'P 1'
#
loop_
_entity.id
_entity.type
_entity.pdbx_description
1 polymer ?
#
loop_
_entity_poly.entity_id
_entity_poly.type
_entity_poly.pdbx_seq_one_letter_code
_entity_poly.pdbx_strand_id
1 'polypeptide(L)'
;MEFPKKPETYYLVRDEIERLIKEKSMDRERFHEFSKYGWQEIVKKFLSAFIDLEKHKSADLSYCWLHFRDGLRSSEAVLKKNDGYFDEVSKLIPDEDRNKKLFLILSEGCVYEGYAREIFEVLGELFYLEDAYILSPKFDWVICHCDDGKSSVLYKV
;
A
#
# COMPACT_ATOMS: atom_id res chain seq x y z
N MET A 1 13.04 12.73 10.36
CA MET A 1 12.06 11.66 10.60
C MET A 1 12.84 10.38 10.78
N GLU A 2 12.84 9.84 11.99
CA GLU A 2 13.41 8.51 12.27
C GLU A 2 12.32 7.46 12.04
N PHE A 3 12.69 6.35 11.40
CA PHE A 3 11.77 5.25 11.18
C PHE A 3 11.77 4.32 12.38
N PRO A 4 10.60 3.86 12.86
CA PRO A 4 10.55 2.83 13.88
C PRO A 4 11.22 1.55 13.37
N LYS A 5 11.68 0.72 14.31
CA LYS A 5 12.11 -0.65 13.99
C LYS A 5 10.93 -1.38 13.34
N LYS A 6 11.19 -2.13 12.27
CA LYS A 6 10.16 -2.96 11.64
C LYS A 6 9.55 -3.94 12.66
N PRO A 7 8.22 -4.14 12.66
CA PRO A 7 7.56 -5.06 13.57
C PRO A 7 8.02 -6.51 13.33
N GLU A 8 7.79 -7.40 14.29
CA GLU A 8 8.16 -8.83 14.16
C GLU A 8 7.44 -9.50 12.98
N THR A 9 6.23 -9.05 12.67
CA THR A 9 5.41 -9.50 11.53
C THR A 9 6.04 -9.18 10.17
N TYR A 10 7.00 -8.26 10.09
CA TYR A 10 7.69 -7.92 8.86
C TYR A 10 8.25 -9.14 8.12
N TYR A 11 8.96 -10.02 8.83
CA TYR A 11 9.58 -11.19 8.19
C TYR A 11 8.51 -12.19 7.72
N LEU A 12 7.41 -12.34 8.46
CA LEU A 12 6.32 -13.23 8.11
C LEU A 12 5.65 -12.78 6.80
N VAL A 13 5.24 -11.52 6.72
CA VAL A 13 4.57 -10.96 5.53
C VAL A 13 5.53 -10.94 4.34
N ARG A 14 6.79 -10.57 4.55
CA ARG A 14 7.80 -10.55 3.48
C ARG A 14 8.07 -11.93 2.91
N ASP A 15 8.24 -12.95 3.76
CA ASP A 15 8.50 -14.31 3.33
C ASP A 15 7.26 -14.92 2.64
N GLU A 16 6.06 -14.55 3.10
CA GLU A 16 4.80 -14.93 2.45
C GLU A 16 4.70 -14.33 1.04
N ILE A 17 4.99 -13.04 0.85
CA ILE A 17 4.99 -12.42 -0.48
C ILE A 17 6.03 -13.08 -1.38
N GLU A 18 7.22 -13.36 -0.86
CA GLU A 18 8.27 -14.04 -1.61
C GLU A 18 7.86 -15.47 -2.02
N ARG A 19 7.11 -16.17 -1.16
CA ARG A 19 6.49 -17.47 -1.49
C ARG A 19 5.45 -17.31 -2.60
N LEU A 20 4.54 -16.34 -2.50
CA LEU A 20 3.50 -16.08 -3.52
C LEU A 20 4.13 -15.74 -4.88
N ILE A 21 5.18 -14.92 -4.91
CA ILE A 21 5.91 -14.61 -6.15
C ILE A 21 6.44 -15.89 -6.83
N LYS A 22 6.99 -16.83 -6.05
CA LYS A 22 7.49 -18.11 -6.57
C LYS A 22 6.35 -19.04 -7.02
N GLU A 23 5.34 -19.23 -6.17
CA GLU A 23 4.20 -20.13 -6.43
C GLU A 23 3.44 -19.71 -7.70
N LYS A 24 3.24 -18.40 -7.89
CA LYS A 24 2.54 -17.85 -9.06
C LYS A 24 3.46 -17.54 -10.24
N SER A 25 4.76 -17.83 -10.13
CA SER A 25 5.76 -17.54 -11.16
C SER A 25 5.71 -16.07 -11.63
N MET A 26 5.55 -15.13 -10.70
CA MET A 26 5.45 -13.71 -11.04
C MET A 26 6.78 -13.18 -11.56
N ASP A 27 6.71 -12.41 -12.64
CA ASP A 27 7.87 -11.73 -13.21
C ASP A 27 8.37 -10.63 -12.28
N ARG A 28 9.65 -10.69 -11.92
CA ARG A 28 10.32 -9.72 -11.03
C ARG A 28 10.40 -8.32 -11.64
N GLU A 29 10.40 -8.21 -12.96
CA GLU A 29 10.34 -6.90 -13.61
C GLU A 29 8.97 -6.25 -13.41
N ARG A 30 7.93 -7.06 -13.24
CA ARG A 30 6.54 -6.63 -13.05
C ARG A 30 6.16 -6.41 -11.60
N PHE A 31 6.78 -7.12 -10.66
CA PHE A 31 6.58 -6.94 -9.22
C PHE A 31 7.82 -7.36 -8.42
N HIS A 32 8.39 -6.44 -7.63
CA HIS A 32 9.54 -6.71 -6.77
C HIS A 32 9.56 -5.84 -5.52
N GLU A 33 10.22 -6.34 -4.46
CA GLU A 33 10.48 -5.54 -3.25
C GLU A 33 11.43 -4.39 -3.62
N PHE A 34 11.07 -3.17 -3.25
CA PHE A 34 11.90 -2.00 -3.45
C PHE A 34 13.19 -2.13 -2.63
N SER A 35 14.32 -1.65 -3.17
CA SER A 35 15.63 -1.91 -2.55
C SER A 35 15.72 -1.45 -1.09
N LYS A 36 16.54 -2.15 -0.29
CA LYS A 36 16.79 -1.83 1.14
C LYS A 36 17.20 -0.37 1.40
N TYR A 37 17.70 0.34 0.40
CA TYR A 37 18.13 1.73 0.50
C TYR A 37 17.08 2.73 0.00
N GLY A 38 16.20 2.32 -0.92
CA GLY A 38 15.21 3.21 -1.54
C GLY A 38 13.86 3.28 -0.82
N TRP A 39 13.48 2.25 -0.05
CA TRP A 39 12.12 2.17 0.53
C TRP A 39 11.82 3.35 1.46
N GLN A 40 12.82 3.85 2.19
CA GLN A 40 12.70 4.98 3.10
C GLN A 40 12.30 6.26 2.38
N GLU A 41 12.76 6.46 1.15
CA GLU A 41 12.40 7.65 0.35
C GLU A 41 10.95 7.58 -0.11
N ILE A 42 10.49 6.39 -0.49
CA ILE A 42 9.08 6.16 -0.87
C ILE A 42 8.17 6.43 0.32
N VAL A 43 8.49 5.89 1.50
CA VAL A 43 7.70 6.14 2.71
C VAL A 43 7.74 7.63 3.10
N LYS A 44 8.90 8.30 3.05
CA LYS A 44 8.98 9.75 3.31
C LYS A 44 8.09 10.56 2.38
N LYS A 45 8.07 10.23 1.09
CA LYS A 45 7.21 10.90 0.11
C LYS A 45 5.73 10.65 0.38
N PHE A 46 5.36 9.41 0.67
CA PHE A 46 4.00 9.05 1.10
C PHE A 46 3.57 9.88 2.32
N LEU A 47 4.36 9.85 3.40
CA LEU A 47 4.04 10.58 4.63
C LEU A 47 3.94 12.10 4.36
N SER A 48 4.84 12.65 3.56
CA SER A 48 4.85 14.07 3.21
C SER A 48 3.72 14.50 2.27
N ALA A 49 3.11 13.57 1.52
CA ALA A 49 2.01 13.86 0.61
C ALA A 49 0.64 13.71 1.28
N PHE A 50 0.47 12.74 2.17
CA PHE A 50 -0.85 12.37 2.68
C PHE A 50 -1.05 12.61 4.18
N ILE A 51 0.01 12.60 5.00
CA ILE A 51 -0.12 12.72 6.46
C ILE A 51 0.02 14.18 6.92
N ASP A 52 -0.73 14.57 7.95
CA ASP A 52 -0.52 15.82 8.69
C ASP A 52 0.70 15.68 9.63
N LEU A 53 1.89 15.92 9.09
CA LEU A 53 3.15 15.80 9.83
C LEU A 53 3.37 16.91 10.87
N GLU A 54 2.59 18.00 10.83
CA GLU A 54 2.65 19.03 11.87
C GLU A 54 2.03 18.51 13.18
N LYS A 55 0.92 17.79 13.07
CA LYS A 55 0.21 17.16 14.21
C LYS A 55 0.77 15.79 14.57
N HIS A 56 1.24 15.00 13.59
CA HIS A 56 1.66 13.60 13.79
C HIS A 56 3.09 13.38 13.30
N LYS A 57 4.05 13.38 14.24
CA LYS A 57 5.49 13.27 13.92
C LYS A 57 6.00 11.83 13.73
N SER A 58 5.15 10.83 13.94
CA SER A 58 5.53 9.41 13.83
C SER A 58 5.44 8.93 12.38
N ALA A 59 6.37 8.05 12.02
CA ALA A 59 6.37 7.32 10.75
C ALA A 59 5.79 5.90 10.88
N ASP A 60 5.02 5.65 11.94
CA ASP A 60 4.28 4.40 12.06
C ASP A 60 3.28 4.28 10.91
N LEU A 61 3.34 3.16 10.21
CA LEU A 61 2.51 2.89 9.04
C LEU A 61 1.20 2.19 9.43
N SER A 62 1.15 1.54 10.60
CA SER A 62 -0.09 1.01 11.17
C SER A 62 -0.97 2.18 11.61
N TYR A 63 -2.24 2.13 11.23
CA TYR A 63 -3.26 3.16 11.48
C TYR A 63 -2.89 4.57 11.00
N CYS A 64 -1.87 4.72 10.13
CA CYS A 64 -1.41 6.04 9.72
C CYS A 64 -2.47 6.80 8.90
N TRP A 65 -3.43 6.07 8.32
CA TRP A 65 -4.59 6.63 7.66
C TRP A 65 -5.49 7.49 8.57
N LEU A 66 -5.50 7.25 9.89
CA LEU A 66 -6.19 8.11 10.86
C LEU A 66 -5.59 9.52 10.94
N HIS A 67 -4.41 9.72 10.36
CA HIS A 67 -3.65 10.96 10.40
C HIS A 67 -3.52 11.61 9.03
N PHE A 68 -4.34 11.17 8.06
CA PHE A 68 -4.44 11.83 6.77
C PHE A 68 -4.81 13.30 6.94
N ARG A 69 -4.14 14.16 6.17
CA ARG A 69 -4.34 15.62 6.26
C ARG A 69 -5.74 16.01 5.81
N ASP A 70 -6.21 17.10 6.41
CA ASP A 70 -7.46 17.74 5.99
C ASP A 70 -7.36 18.19 4.52
N GLY A 71 -8.47 18.10 3.78
CA GLY A 71 -8.58 18.60 2.41
C GLY A 71 -8.30 17.58 1.29
N LEU A 72 -7.85 16.37 1.61
CA LEU A 72 -7.79 15.27 0.63
C LEU A 72 -9.19 14.94 0.13
N ARG A 73 -9.35 14.76 -1.18
CA ARG A 73 -10.61 14.30 -1.77
C ARG A 73 -10.68 12.79 -1.66
N SER A 74 -11.75 12.24 -1.07
CA SER A 74 -11.94 10.80 -0.94
C SER A 74 -13.00 10.26 -1.92
N SER A 75 -12.83 9.03 -2.38
CA SER A 75 -13.91 8.25 -3.00
C SER A 75 -14.92 7.77 -1.96
N GLU A 76 -16.01 7.16 -2.43
CA GLU A 76 -16.77 6.23 -1.59
C GLU A 76 -15.90 5.03 -1.20
N ALA A 77 -16.22 4.43 -0.04
CA ALA A 77 -15.52 3.25 0.45
C ALA A 77 -15.98 2.00 -0.29
N VAL A 78 -15.02 1.21 -0.78
CA VAL A 78 -15.26 -0.16 -1.22
C VAL A 78 -15.18 -1.05 0.00
N LEU A 79 -16.25 -1.78 0.30
CA LEU A 79 -16.34 -2.66 1.48
C LEU A 79 -15.98 -4.10 1.12
N LYS A 80 -15.18 -4.76 1.95
CA LYS A 80 -14.80 -6.18 1.86
C LYS A 80 -15.99 -7.06 2.23
N LYS A 81 -16.77 -7.42 1.22
CA LYS A 81 -17.99 -8.23 1.34
C LYS A 81 -17.87 -9.64 0.76
N ASN A 82 -16.88 -9.88 -0.10
CA ASN A 82 -16.70 -11.13 -0.85
C ASN A 82 -15.26 -11.27 -1.35
N ASP A 83 -14.98 -12.42 -1.98
CA ASP A 83 -13.65 -12.78 -2.51
C ASP A 83 -13.20 -11.88 -3.68
N GLY A 84 -14.13 -11.26 -4.41
CA GLY A 84 -13.84 -10.30 -5.49
C GLY A 84 -13.55 -8.88 -5.01
N TYR A 85 -13.33 -8.70 -3.72
CA TYR A 85 -13.12 -7.38 -3.12
C TYR A 85 -11.97 -6.60 -3.77
N PHE A 86 -10.80 -7.21 -3.94
CA PHE A 86 -9.65 -6.52 -4.53
C PHE A 86 -9.82 -6.24 -6.02
N ASP A 87 -10.66 -7.00 -6.73
CA ASP A 87 -11.05 -6.66 -8.10
C ASP A 87 -11.82 -5.34 -8.14
N GLU A 88 -12.72 -5.10 -7.18
CA GLU A 88 -13.43 -3.83 -7.05
C GLU A 88 -12.49 -2.69 -6.62
N VAL A 89 -11.57 -2.94 -5.67
CA VAL A 89 -10.57 -1.94 -5.25
C VAL A 89 -9.68 -1.53 -6.42
N SER A 90 -9.30 -2.46 -7.29
CA SER A 90 -8.47 -2.17 -8.46
C SER A 90 -9.09 -1.16 -9.42
N LYS A 91 -10.43 -1.06 -9.46
CA LYS A 91 -11.17 -0.12 -10.30
C LYS A 91 -11.07 1.33 -9.80
N LEU A 92 -10.60 1.55 -8.56
CA LEU A 92 -10.34 2.89 -8.03
C LEU A 92 -9.11 3.55 -8.65
N ILE A 93 -8.21 2.78 -9.27
CA ILE A 93 -7.01 3.33 -9.90
C ILE A 93 -7.41 4.25 -11.06
N PRO A 94 -6.92 5.51 -11.10
CA PRO A 94 -7.14 6.42 -12.21
C PRO A 94 -6.70 5.82 -13.55
N ASP A 95 -7.48 6.07 -14.60
CA ASP A 95 -7.28 5.46 -15.93
C ASP A 95 -5.87 5.73 -16.50
N GLU A 96 -5.32 6.92 -16.24
CA GLU A 96 -3.98 7.32 -16.66
C GLU A 96 -2.85 6.53 -16.01
N ASP A 97 -3.10 5.82 -14.90
CA ASP A 97 -2.11 5.08 -14.13
C ASP A 97 -2.33 3.57 -14.14
N ARG A 98 -3.44 3.05 -14.70
CA ARG A 98 -3.76 1.61 -14.75
C ARG A 98 -2.64 0.73 -15.35
N ASN A 99 -1.90 1.28 -16.31
CA ASN A 99 -0.82 0.59 -17.02
C ASN A 99 0.58 1.02 -16.56
N LYS A 100 0.69 1.70 -15.41
CA LYS A 100 1.97 2.09 -14.81
C LYS A 100 2.30 1.18 -13.64
N LYS A 101 3.57 1.13 -13.29
CA LYS A 101 3.98 0.61 -11.99
C LYS A 101 3.52 1.57 -10.90
N LEU A 102 3.10 1.00 -9.78
CA LEU A 102 2.63 1.65 -8.58
C LEU A 102 3.53 1.23 -7.42
N PHE A 103 3.47 1.97 -6.32
CA PHE A 103 4.07 1.52 -5.07
C PHE A 103 3.02 0.85 -4.19
N LEU A 104 3.39 -0.26 -3.56
CA LEU A 104 2.64 -0.88 -2.47
C LEU A 104 3.47 -0.71 -1.19
N ILE A 105 2.92 -0.03 -0.19
CA ILE A 105 3.48 0.04 1.16
C ILE A 105 2.59 -0.78 2.08
N LEU A 106 3.18 -1.69 2.84
CA LEU A 106 2.49 -2.45 3.89
C LEU A 106 2.83 -1.86 5.25
N SER A 107 1.89 -1.88 6.20
CA SER A 107 2.12 -1.36 7.55
C SER A 107 3.28 -2.04 8.27
N GLU A 108 3.57 -3.29 7.91
CA GLU A 108 4.71 -4.06 8.43
C GLU A 108 6.07 -3.55 7.91
N GLY A 109 6.08 -2.55 7.03
CA GLY A 109 7.29 -1.85 6.55
C GLY A 109 7.92 -2.48 5.31
N CYS A 110 7.19 -3.33 4.59
CA CYS A 110 7.57 -3.74 3.23
C CYS A 110 7.13 -2.70 2.21
N VAL A 111 7.98 -2.44 1.22
CA VAL A 111 7.63 -1.58 0.08
C VAL A 111 7.92 -2.35 -1.19
N TYR A 112 6.95 -2.40 -2.09
CA TYR A 112 7.06 -3.06 -3.39
C TYR A 112 6.77 -2.06 -4.49
N GLU A 113 7.36 -2.32 -5.66
CA GLU A 113 6.98 -1.67 -6.92
C GLU A 113 6.41 -2.74 -7.85
N GLY A 114 5.25 -2.46 -8.46
CA GLY A 114 4.72 -3.33 -9.50
C GLY A 114 3.44 -2.84 -10.15
N TYR A 115 2.91 -3.60 -11.10
CA TYR A 115 1.66 -3.26 -11.76
C TYR A 115 0.45 -3.67 -10.90
N ALA A 116 -0.69 -3.01 -11.15
CA ALA A 116 -1.93 -3.23 -10.41
C ALA A 116 -2.32 -4.72 -10.32
N ARG A 117 -2.22 -5.46 -11.44
CA ARG A 117 -2.54 -6.89 -11.47
C ARG A 117 -1.76 -7.68 -10.42
N GLU A 118 -0.43 -7.58 -10.45
CA GLU A 118 0.43 -8.34 -9.53
C GLU A 118 0.26 -7.86 -8.07
N ILE A 119 0.06 -6.56 -7.85
CA ILE A 119 -0.21 -6.01 -6.52
C ILE A 119 -1.48 -6.62 -5.92
N PHE A 120 -2.62 -6.57 -6.64
CA PHE A 120 -3.88 -7.09 -6.12
C PHE A 120 -3.91 -8.61 -6.05
N GLU A 121 -3.17 -9.31 -6.93
CA GLU A 121 -3.00 -10.76 -6.84
C GLU A 121 -2.25 -11.16 -5.56
N VAL A 122 -1.23 -10.40 -5.15
CA VAL A 122 -0.56 -10.63 -3.85
C VAL A 122 -1.50 -10.29 -2.69
N LEU A 123 -2.11 -9.11 -2.70
CA LEU A 123 -2.98 -8.66 -1.59
C LEU A 123 -4.17 -9.59 -1.34
N GLY A 124 -4.74 -10.18 -2.39
CA GLY A 124 -5.86 -11.12 -2.27
C GLY A 124 -5.50 -12.46 -1.62
N GLU A 125 -4.21 -12.79 -1.51
CA GLU A 125 -3.72 -14.11 -1.08
C GLU A 125 -2.90 -14.04 0.22
N LEU A 126 -2.67 -12.84 0.75
CA LEU A 126 -1.99 -12.67 2.03
C LEU A 126 -2.84 -13.20 3.19
N PHE A 127 -2.24 -14.05 4.00
CA PHE A 127 -2.86 -14.54 5.24
C PHE A 127 -3.03 -13.42 6.27
N TYR A 128 -2.04 -12.52 6.35
CA TYR A 128 -2.06 -11.38 7.27
C TYR A 128 -1.81 -10.08 6.51
N LEU A 129 -2.76 -9.16 6.62
CA LEU A 129 -2.73 -7.82 6.05
C LEU A 129 -3.45 -6.88 7.01
N GLU A 130 -2.74 -5.96 7.65
CA GLU A 130 -3.36 -4.95 8.53
C GLU A 130 -3.77 -3.71 7.72
N ASP A 131 -2.81 -2.86 7.35
CA ASP A 131 -3.04 -1.73 6.45
C ASP A 131 -2.14 -1.81 5.21
N ALA A 132 -2.68 -1.41 4.07
CA ALA A 132 -1.95 -1.35 2.81
C ALA A 132 -2.19 -0.02 2.09
N TYR A 133 -1.14 0.52 1.49
CA TYR A 133 -1.18 1.79 0.76
C TYR A 133 -0.68 1.56 -0.67
N ILE A 134 -1.59 1.66 -1.64
CA ILE A 134 -1.27 1.57 -3.07
C ILE A 134 -1.20 3.00 -3.61
N LEU A 135 -0.05 3.38 -4.18
CA LEU A 135 0.29 4.77 -4.46
C LEU A 135 0.66 4.97 -5.92
N SER A 136 0.27 6.13 -6.45
CA SER A 136 0.79 6.61 -7.72
C SER A 136 2.29 6.93 -7.60
N PRO A 137 3.08 6.75 -8.68
CA PRO A 137 4.48 7.19 -8.70
C PRO A 137 4.68 8.69 -8.49
N LYS A 138 3.63 9.48 -8.73
CA LYS A 138 3.62 10.94 -8.55
C LYS A 138 3.22 11.36 -7.14
N PHE A 139 2.74 10.42 -6.32
CA PHE A 139 2.22 10.67 -4.97
C PHE A 139 1.05 11.69 -4.94
N ASP A 140 0.24 11.73 -6.01
CA ASP A 140 -0.96 12.57 -6.14
C ASP A 140 -2.24 11.83 -5.74
N TRP A 141 -2.19 10.51 -5.59
CA TRP A 141 -3.26 9.71 -4.99
C TRP A 141 -2.73 8.47 -4.24
N VAL A 142 -3.54 7.99 -3.28
CA VAL A 142 -3.32 6.76 -2.52
C VAL A 142 -4.63 6.00 -2.36
N ILE A 143 -4.61 4.68 -2.58
CA ILE A 143 -5.66 3.79 -2.09
C ILE A 143 -5.19 3.26 -0.74
N CYS A 144 -5.97 3.51 0.29
CA CYS A 144 -5.75 2.98 1.63
C CYS A 144 -6.67 1.79 1.84
N HIS A 145 -6.09 0.63 2.14
CA HIS A 145 -6.78 -0.54 2.67
C HIS A 145 -6.63 -0.58 4.19
N CYS A 146 -7.71 -0.87 4.89
CA CYS A 146 -7.71 -1.15 6.33
C CYS A 146 -8.53 -2.43 6.59
N ASP A 147 -7.91 -3.45 7.17
CA ASP A 147 -8.58 -4.73 7.44
C ASP A 147 -9.59 -4.63 8.59
N ASP A 148 -9.29 -3.84 9.64
CA ASP A 148 -10.23 -3.53 10.72
C ASP A 148 -11.50 -2.84 10.20
N GLY A 149 -11.30 -1.85 9.33
CA GLY A 149 -12.38 -1.16 8.63
C GLY A 149 -13.03 -1.99 7.53
N LYS A 150 -12.48 -3.17 7.22
CA LYS A 150 -12.89 -4.05 6.11
C LYS A 150 -13.18 -3.27 4.83
N SER A 151 -12.32 -2.31 4.50
CA SER A 151 -12.61 -1.37 3.41
C SER A 151 -11.37 -0.76 2.78
N SER A 152 -11.57 -0.21 1.59
CA SER A 152 -10.57 0.57 0.87
C SER A 152 -11.16 1.86 0.34
N VAL A 153 -10.38 2.93 0.41
CA VAL A 153 -10.76 4.28 -0.01
C VAL A 153 -9.62 4.88 -0.80
N LEU A 154 -9.95 5.53 -1.92
CA LEU A 154 -9.02 6.35 -2.69
C LEU A 154 -9.01 7.77 -2.13
N TYR A 155 -7.83 8.31 -1.89
CA TYR A 155 -7.60 9.71 -1.51
C TYR A 155 -6.74 10.40 -2.57
N LYS A 156 -7.07 11.65 -2.90
CA LYS A 156 -6.34 12.49 -3.86
C LYS A 156 -5.91 13.82 -3.23
N VAL A 157 -4.69 14.24 -3.55
CA VAL A 157 -4.12 15.57 -3.19
C VAL A 157 -4.75 16.68 -4.02
#